data_AF-A0A929JRR4-F1
#
_entry.id   AF-A0A929JRR4-F1
#
_cell.length_a   1.000
_cell.length_b   1.000
_cell.length_c   1.000
_cell.angle_alpha   90.00
_cell.angle_beta   90.00
_cell.angle_gamma   90.00
#
_symmetry.space_group_name_H-M   'P 1'
#
loop_
_entity.id
_entity.type
_entity.pdbx_description
1 polymer ?
#
loop_
_entity_poly.entity_id
_entity_poly.type
_entity_poly.pdbx_seq_one_letter_code
_entity_poly.pdbx_strand_id
1 'polypeptide(L)'
;HVFHFDRWWNPAVENQATDRAFRIGQTKKVFVHKMVTIGTLEERIDQMLEEKQRLAESITGSDESWLTELDDQTFRELITLSRDAVLE
;
A
#
# COMPACT_ATOMS: atom_id res chain seq x y z
N HIS A 1 -14.12 -14.11 -10.23
CA HIS A 1 -12.86 -13.89 -10.97
C HIS A 1 -12.83 -12.42 -11.40
N VAL A 2 -11.65 -11.79 -11.37
CA VAL A 2 -11.38 -10.42 -11.83
C VAL A 2 -10.16 -10.49 -12.74
N PHE A 3 -10.20 -9.79 -13.86
CA PHE A 3 -9.11 -9.74 -14.83
C PHE A 3 -8.71 -8.28 -15.04
N HIS A 4 -7.47 -7.94 -14.70
CA HIS A 4 -6.83 -6.69 -15.07
C HIS A 4 -6.04 -6.95 -16.35
N PHE A 5 -6.55 -6.41 -17.45
CA PHE A 5 -5.97 -6.62 -18.79
C PHE A 5 -4.69 -5.83 -19.00
N ASP A 6 -4.59 -4.64 -18.40
CA ASP A 6 -3.44 -3.76 -18.51
C ASP A 6 -2.92 -3.41 -17.11
N ARG A 7 -1.62 -3.12 -17.00
CA ARG A 7 -1.00 -2.74 -15.73
C ARG A 7 -1.21 -1.25 -15.45
N TRP A 8 -2.00 -0.94 -14.42
CA TRP A 8 -2.24 0.45 -14.03
C TRP A 8 -1.13 0.98 -13.11
N TRP A 9 -0.61 2.17 -13.38
CA TRP A 9 0.50 2.79 -12.62
C TRP A 9 0.14 3.20 -11.19
N ASN A 10 -1.17 3.32 -10.88
CA ASN A 10 -1.66 3.62 -9.54
C ASN A 10 -2.34 2.38 -8.92
N PRO A 11 -1.67 1.66 -8.00
CA PRO A 11 -2.19 0.40 -7.46
C PRO A 11 -3.53 0.58 -6.72
N ALA A 12 -3.81 1.75 -6.15
CA ALA A 12 -5.07 2.00 -5.44
C ALA A 12 -6.31 1.96 -6.35
N VAL A 13 -6.18 2.43 -7.59
CA VAL A 13 -7.29 2.39 -8.58
C VAL A 13 -7.59 0.94 -8.98
N GLU A 14 -6.56 0.14 -9.14
CA GLU A 14 -6.70 -1.27 -9.49
C GLU A 14 -7.27 -2.10 -8.32
N ASN A 15 -6.85 -1.80 -7.09
CA ASN A 15 -7.41 -2.42 -5.89
C ASN A 15 -8.90 -2.07 -5.75
N GLN A 16 -9.29 -0.81 -5.97
CA GLN A 16 -10.71 -0.43 -5.97
C GLN A 16 -11.52 -1.19 -7.05
N ALA A 17 -10.96 -1.41 -8.23
CA ALA A 17 -11.60 -2.23 -9.26
C ALA A 17 -11.76 -3.69 -8.81
N THR A 18 -10.76 -4.23 -8.11
CA THR A 18 -10.79 -5.56 -7.49
C THR A 18 -11.86 -5.67 -6.41
N ASP A 19 -11.98 -4.67 -5.54
CA ASP A 19 -12.91 -4.64 -4.41
C ASP A 19 -14.38 -4.74 -4.84
N ARG A 20 -14.70 -4.37 -6.09
CA ARG A 20 -16.05 -4.57 -6.64
C ARG A 20 -16.47 -6.04 -6.66
N ALA A 21 -15.53 -6.98 -6.74
CA ALA A 21 -15.82 -8.41 -6.68
C ALA A 21 -15.87 -8.97 -5.26
N PHE A 22 -15.23 -8.32 -4.28
CA PHE A 22 -15.16 -8.71 -2.87
C PHE A 22 -16.27 -8.10 -1.99
N ARG A 23 -17.36 -7.61 -2.60
CA ARG A 23 -18.45 -6.94 -1.87
C ARG A 23 -19.13 -7.85 -0.84
N ILE A 24 -19.71 -7.21 0.19
CA ILE A 24 -20.52 -7.87 1.24
C ILE A 24 -21.60 -8.74 0.59
N GLY A 25 -21.71 -9.99 1.04
CA GLY A 25 -22.66 -10.96 0.49
C GLY A 25 -22.09 -11.83 -0.64
N GLN A 26 -20.87 -11.58 -1.10
CA GLN A 26 -20.14 -12.53 -1.94
C GLN A 26 -19.76 -13.78 -1.11
N THR A 27 -20.10 -14.96 -1.62
CA THR A 27 -19.84 -16.25 -0.95
C THR A 27 -18.83 -17.12 -1.69
N LYS A 28 -18.47 -16.75 -2.92
CA LYS A 28 -17.53 -17.50 -3.77
C LYS A 28 -16.13 -16.93 -3.66
N LYS A 29 -15.12 -17.81 -3.73
CA LYS A 29 -13.71 -17.40 -3.83
C LYS A 29 -13.51 -16.53 -5.07
N VAL A 30 -12.85 -15.39 -4.89
CA VAL A 30 -12.52 -14.46 -5.97
C VAL A 30 -11.06 -14.65 -6.34
N PHE A 31 -10.80 -15.05 -7.59
CA PHE A 31 -9.46 -15.07 -8.17
C PHE A 31 -9.22 -13.79 -8.95
N VAL A 32 -8.07 -13.14 -8.72
CA VAL A 32 -7.66 -11.92 -9.41
C VAL A 32 -6.49 -12.27 -10.31
N HIS A 33 -6.61 -11.92 -11.59
CA HIS A 33 -5.62 -12.20 -12.63
C HIS A 33 -5.10 -10.87 -13.15
N LYS A 34 -3.79 -10.66 -13.07
CA LYS A 34 -3.11 -9.49 -13.63
C LYS A 34 -2.37 -9.95 -14.87
N MET A 35 -2.74 -9.42 -16.03
CA MET A 35 -2.03 -9.70 -17.28
C MET A 35 -0.89 -8.70 -17.41
N VAL A 36 0.30 -9.19 -17.76
CA VAL A 36 1.50 -8.38 -17.96
C VAL A 36 2.22 -8.92 -19.19
N THR A 37 2.53 -8.03 -20.14
CA THR A 37 3.25 -8.37 -21.36
C THR A 37 4.75 -8.26 -21.13
N ILE A 38 5.44 -9.40 -21.19
CA ILE A 38 6.89 -9.50 -20.99
C ILE A 38 7.66 -8.72 -22.06
N GLY A 39 8.76 -8.07 -21.68
CA GLY A 39 9.60 -7.29 -22.58
C GLY A 39 9.03 -5.93 -22.97
N THR A 40 7.90 -5.53 -22.38
CA THR A 40 7.25 -4.24 -22.65
C THR A 40 7.38 -3.29 -21.47
N LEU A 41 6.83 -2.09 -21.63
CA LEU A 41 6.71 -1.12 -20.54
C LEU A 41 5.92 -1.67 -19.34
N GLU A 42 4.97 -2.58 -19.56
CA GLU A 42 4.15 -3.16 -18.49
C GLU A 42 4.98 -3.92 -17.46
N GLU A 43 5.98 -4.68 -17.92
CA GLU A 43 6.91 -5.41 -17.04
C GLU A 43 7.73 -4.45 -16.17
N ARG A 44 8.19 -3.33 -16.75
CA ARG A 44 8.93 -2.31 -15.99
C ARG A 44 8.05 -1.59 -14.96
N ILE A 45 6.80 -1.30 -15.32
CA ILE A 45 5.82 -0.71 -14.40
C ILE A 45 5.55 -1.68 -13.25
N ASP A 46 5.37 -2.97 -13.55
CA ASP A 46 5.10 -3.99 -12.54
C ASP A 46 6.27 -4.11 -11.55
N GLN A 47 7.52 -4.23 -12.05
CA GLN A 47 8.73 -4.25 -11.21
C GLN A 47 8.84 -2.99 -10.33
N MET A 48 8.61 -1.81 -10.90
CA MET A 48 8.66 -0.54 -10.15
C MET A 48 7.59 -0.47 -9.06
N LEU A 49 6.38 -0.97 -9.33
CA LEU A 49 5.31 -1.02 -8.35
C LEU A 49 5.64 -1.99 -7.21
N GLU A 50 6.20 -3.16 -7.52
CA GLU A 50 6.66 -4.12 -6.51
C GLU A 50 7.78 -3.54 -5.64
N GLU A 51 8.77 -2.87 -6.24
CA GLU A 51 9.85 -2.21 -5.51
C GLU A 51 9.33 -1.09 -4.62
N LYS A 52 8.43 -0.25 -5.16
CA LYS A 52 7.80 0.83 -4.39
C LYS A 52 6.98 0.28 -3.23
N GLN A 53 6.24 -0.79 -3.44
CA GLN A 53 5.45 -1.42 -2.39
C GLN A 53 6.35 -2.07 -1.34
N ARG A 54 7.40 -2.80 -1.73
CA ARG A 54 8.38 -3.38 -0.81
C ARG A 54 9.09 -2.31 0.01
N LEU A 55 9.45 -1.18 -0.61
CA LEU A 55 10.05 -0.05 0.08
C LEU A 55 9.04 0.58 1.06
N ALA A 56 7.80 0.79 0.64
CA ALA A 56 6.75 1.28 1.52
C ALA A 56 6.57 0.35 2.72
N GLU A 57 6.44 -0.97 2.48
CA GLU A 57 6.36 -1.99 3.52
C GLU A 57 7.60 -2.05 4.41
N SER A 58 8.80 -1.72 3.91
CA SER A 58 10.00 -1.65 4.75
C SER A 58 10.02 -0.41 5.65
N ILE A 59 9.43 0.69 5.21
CA ILE A 59 9.32 1.94 5.97
C ILE A 59 8.17 1.85 6.98
N THR A 60 7.02 1.31 6.55
CA THR A 60 5.81 1.11 7.36
C THR A 60 5.85 -0.19 8.16
N GLY A 61 6.80 -1.09 7.87
CA GLY A 61 7.00 -2.39 8.52
C GLY A 61 7.74 -2.32 9.85
N SER A 62 7.97 -1.11 10.34
CA SER A 62 8.15 -0.90 11.78
C SER A 62 6.76 -1.06 12.41
N ASP A 63 6.41 -2.32 12.69
CA ASP A 63 5.29 -2.74 13.55
C ASP A 63 4.96 -1.66 14.57
N GLU A 64 3.75 -1.09 14.59
CA GLU A 64 3.37 -0.08 15.59
C GLU A 64 3.58 -0.58 17.05
N SER A 65 3.91 -1.86 17.25
CA SER A 65 4.56 -2.38 18.46
C SER A 65 5.70 -1.50 18.97
N TRP A 66 6.53 -0.91 18.11
CA TRP A 66 7.61 -0.02 18.57
C TRP A 66 7.05 1.22 19.29
N LEU A 67 5.87 1.72 18.92
CA LEU A 67 5.20 2.82 19.64
C LEU A 67 4.80 2.39 21.05
N THR A 68 4.47 1.12 21.25
CA THR A 68 4.13 0.56 22.57
C THR A 68 5.35 0.22 23.43
N GLU A 69 6.55 0.18 22.83
CA GLU A 69 7.82 -0.10 23.50
C GLU A 69 8.60 1.18 23.89
N LEU A 70 8.14 2.36 23.47
CA LEU A 70 8.73 3.63 23.87
C LEU A 70 8.41 3.96 25.32
N ASP A 71 9.36 4.60 26.01
CA ASP A 71 9.10 5.21 27.31
C ASP A 71 8.21 6.46 27.16
N ASP A 72 7.51 6.80 28.24
CA ASP A 72 6.54 7.91 28.28
C ASP A 72 7.13 9.25 27.84
N GLN A 73 8.43 9.48 28.06
CA GLN A 73 9.08 10.73 27.74
C GLN A 73 9.41 10.82 26.25
N THR A 74 10.00 9.76 25.68
CA THR A 74 10.28 9.65 24.25
C THR A 74 9.00 9.68 23.42
N PHE A 75 7.94 9.00 23.87
CA PHE A 75 6.64 9.04 23.20
C PHE A 75 6.04 10.45 23.21
N ARG A 76 6.11 11.15 24.35
CA ARG A 76 5.59 12.52 24.48
C ARG A 76 6.32 13.50 23.57
N GLU A 77 7.64 13.37 23.43
CA GLU A 77 8.44 14.20 22.53
C GLU A 77 8.07 13.98 21.06
N LEU A 78 7.80 12.73 20.67
CA LEU A 78 7.38 12.36 19.31
C LEU A 78 6.02 12.96 18.91
N ILE A 79 5.05 13.01 19.84
CA ILE A 79 3.68 13.47 19.54
C ILE A 79 3.43 14.95 19.88
N THR A 80 4.40 15.62 20.52
CA THR A 80 4.23 17.04 20.88
C THR A 80 4.35 17.89 19.61
N LEU A 81 3.33 18.72 19.38
CA LEU A 81 3.32 19.66 18.26
C LEU A 81 4.50 20.63 18.40
N SER A 82 5.45 20.54 17.45
CA SER A 82 6.56 21.49 17.34
C SER A 82 6.03 22.90 17.17
N ARG A 83 6.55 23.84 17.97
CA ARG A 83 6.20 25.27 17.85
C ARG A 83 6.63 25.86 16.51
N ASP A 84 7.63 25.28 15.85
CA ASP A 84 8.08 25.73 14.53
C ASP A 84 7.04 25.45 13.44
N ALA A 85 6.23 24.40 13.60
CA ALA A 85 5.15 24.06 12.68
C ALA A 85 3.91 24.97 12.81
N VAL A 86 3.86 25.82 13.85
CA VAL A 86 2.75 26.76 14.13
C VAL A 86 3.14 28.21 13.74
N LEU A 87 4.38 28.44 13.31
CA LEU A 87 4.89 29.76 12.93
C LEU A 87 5.01 29.98 11.41
N GLU A 88 4.40 29.12 10.59
CA GLU A 88 3.93 29.44 9.22
C GLU A 88 2.41 29.65 9.20
#